data_AF-A0A432IF90-F1
#
_entry.id   AF-A0A432IF90-F1
#
_cell.length_a   1.000
_cell.length_b   1.000
_cell.length_c   1.000
_cell.angle_alpha   90.00
_cell.angle_beta   90.00
_cell.angle_gamma   90.00
#
_symmetry.space_group_name_H-M   'P 1'
#
loop_
_entity.id
_entity.type
_entity.pdbx_description
1 polymer ?
#
loop_
_entity_poly.entity_id
_entity_poly.type
_entity_poly.pdbx_seq_one_letter_code
_entity_poly.pdbx_strand_id
1 'polypeptide(L)' 'MKYGYFDDEKKEYVITNPKTPVKWINYVGTLSFGGIIDHTGGSFICKGDPALNR' A
#
# COMPACT_ATOMS: atom_id res chain seq x y z
N MET A 1 -8.66 19.13 -3.66
CA MET A 1 -9.21 18.33 -2.54
C MET A 1 -8.07 17.61 -1.84
N LYS A 2 -8.18 17.39 -0.53
CA LYS A 2 -7.20 16.61 0.27
C LYS A 2 -7.87 15.33 0.75
N TYR A 3 -7.15 14.20 0.72
CA TYR A 3 -7.66 12.88 1.14
C TYR A 3 -6.94 12.33 2.39
N GLY A 4 -5.99 13.10 2.93
CA GLY A 4 -5.14 12.72 4.04
C GLY A 4 -4.06 13.76 4.35
N TYR A 5 -3.13 13.41 5.21
CA TYR A 5 -2.01 14.24 5.66
C TYR A 5 -0.78 13.40 6.06
N PHE A 6 0.38 14.04 6.14
CA PHE A 6 1.59 13.44 6.69
C PHE A 6 1.59 13.54 8.23
N ASP A 7 1.80 12.42 8.90
CA ASP A 7 2.11 12.34 10.34
C ASP A 7 3.62 12.10 10.45
N ASP A 8 4.38 13.19 10.60
CA ASP A 8 5.85 13.15 10.60
C ASP A 8 6.42 12.46 11.84
N GLU A 9 5.71 12.51 12.98
CA GLU A 9 6.12 11.84 14.21
C GLU A 9 6.09 10.33 14.04
N LYS A 10 5.04 9.80 13.39
CA LYS A 10 4.91 8.37 13.09
C LYS A 10 5.58 7.95 11.78
N LYS A 11 5.96 8.92 10.94
CA LYS A 11 6.48 8.71 9.58
C LYS A 11 5.46 8.01 8.68
N GLU A 12 4.21 8.43 8.77
CA GLU A 12 3.08 7.83 8.08
C GLU A 12 2.36 8.86 7.20
N TYR A 13 1.66 8.37 6.19
CA TYR A 13 0.63 9.15 5.50
C TYR A 13 -0.75 8.62 5.91
N VAL A 14 -1.55 9.46 6.58
CA VAL A 14 -2.87 9.10 7.11
C VAL A 14 -3.95 9.47 6.11
N ILE A 15 -4.62 8.46 5.53
CA ILE A 15 -5.78 8.65 4.64
C ILE A 15 -7.04 8.79 5.50
N THR A 16 -7.74 9.92 5.39
CA THR A 16 -8.98 10.18 6.15
C THR A 16 -10.24 10.01 5.31
N ASN A 17 -10.12 10.04 3.98
CA ASN A 17 -11.20 9.75 3.05
C ASN A 17 -10.79 8.64 2.08
N PRO A 18 -11.39 7.44 2.14
CA PRO A 18 -11.00 6.31 1.30
C PRO A 18 -11.43 6.47 -0.17
N LYS A 19 -12.26 7.46 -0.52
CA LYS A 19 -12.67 7.73 -1.92
C LYS A 19 -11.64 8.58 -2.65
N THR A 20 -10.38 8.14 -2.66
CA THR A 20 -9.30 8.79 -3.43
C THR A 20 -9.57 8.70 -4.94
N PRO A 21 -9.03 9.61 -5.77
CA PRO A 21 -9.27 9.59 -7.22
C PRO A 21 -8.71 8.33 -7.90
N VAL A 22 -7.66 7.76 -7.31
CA VAL A 22 -7.02 6.50 -7.69
C VAL A 22 -6.60 5.74 -6.43
N LYS A 23 -6.43 4.43 -6.52
CA LYS A 23 -5.95 3.62 -5.39
C LYS A 23 -4.54 4.05 -4.99
N TRP A 24 -4.34 4.31 -3.71
CA TRP A 24 -3.01 4.55 -3.14
C TRP A 24 -2.54 3.27 -2.48
N ILE A 25 -1.27 2.95 -2.71
CA ILE A 25 -0.69 1.68 -2.33
C ILE A 25 0.48 1.85 -1.38
N ASN A 26 0.77 0.79 -0.63
CA ASN A 26 2.01 0.62 0.09
C ASN A 26 2.64 -0.73 -0.26
N TYR A 27 3.96 -0.82 -0.11
CA TYR A 27 4.68 -2.09 -0.21
C TYR A 27 4.82 -2.71 1.17
N VAL A 28 4.56 -4.01 1.27
CA VAL A 28 4.74 -4.79 2.50
C VAL A 28 5.63 -5.99 2.24
N GLY A 29 6.49 -6.31 3.20
CA GLY A 29 7.40 -7.45 3.13
C GLY A 29 8.78 -7.13 2.58
N THR A 30 9.41 -8.14 1.97
CA THR A 30 10.78 -8.11 1.45
C THR A 30 10.83 -8.70 0.04
N LEU A 31 12.00 -8.70 -0.60
CA LEU A 31 12.20 -9.38 -1.89
C LEU A 31 11.92 -10.90 -1.83
N SER A 32 12.04 -11.52 -0.65
CA SER A 32 11.78 -12.96 -0.49
C SER A 32 10.28 -13.28 -0.43
N PHE A 33 9.48 -12.37 0.12
CA PHE A 33 8.04 -12.50 0.29
C PHE A 33 7.46 -11.12 0.58
N GLY A 34 6.50 -10.69 -0.24
CA GLY A 34 5.89 -9.38 -0.11
C GLY A 34 5.07 -9.00 -1.32
N GLY A 35 4.66 -7.75 -1.35
CA GLY A 35 3.91 -7.20 -2.47
C GLY A 35 3.25 -5.88 -2.12
N ILE A 36 2.11 -5.64 -2.74
CA ILE A 36 1.43 -4.36 -2.71
C ILE A 36 0.08 -4.51 -2.00
N ILE A 37 -0.21 -3.57 -1.11
CA ILE A 37 -1.53 -3.40 -0.49
C ILE A 37 -2.10 -2.03 -0.84
N ASP A 38 -3.41 -1.94 -1.05
CA ASP A 38 -4.11 -0.66 -1.21
C ASP A 38 -4.84 -0.25 0.07
N HIS A 39 -5.19 1.03 0.16
CA HIS A 39 -5.86 1.63 1.32
C HIS A 39 -7.29 1.13 1.58
N THR A 40 -7.83 0.28 0.71
CA THR A 40 -9.14 -0.38 0.85
C THR A 40 -9.02 -1.87 1.20
N GLY A 41 -7.81 -2.37 1.43
CA GLY A 41 -7.54 -3.77 1.78
C GLY A 41 -7.35 -4.70 0.58
N GLY A 42 -7.30 -4.19 -0.65
CA GLY A 42 -6.88 -4.97 -1.80
C GLY A 42 -5.39 -5.31 -1.72
N SER A 43 -5.00 -6.51 -2.13
CA SER A 43 -3.62 -6.97 -2.01
C SER A 43 -3.18 -7.82 -3.20
N PHE A 44 -1.91 -7.69 -3.56
CA PHE A 44 -1.19 -8.61 -4.44
C PHE A 44 0.12 -8.98 -3.75
N ILE A 45 0.28 -10.25 -3.37
CA ILE A 45 1.41 -10.75 -2.59
C ILE A 45 2.02 -11.94 -3.32
N CYS A 46 3.35 -12.03 -3.34
CA CYS A 46 4.09 -13.10 -4.01
C CYS A 46 5.31 -13.53 -3.19
N LYS A 47 5.85 -14.71 -3.52
CA LYS A 47 7.14 -15.19 -2.99
C LYS A 47 8.19 -15.18 -4.11
N GLY A 48 9.16 -14.28 -4.02
CA GLY A 48 10.19 -14.13 -5.04
C GLY A 48 9.64 -13.45 -6.30
N ASP A 49 9.53 -14.19 -7.40
CA ASP A 49 9.13 -13.63 -8.70
C ASP A 49 7.60 -13.43 -8.79
N PRO A 50 7.09 -12.18 -8.90
CA PRO A 50 5.66 -11.91 -9.03
C PRO A 50 5.04 -12.43 -10.33
N ALA A 51 5.85 -12.69 -11.37
CA ALA A 51 5.37 -13.27 -12.62
C ALA A 51 5.14 -14.79 -12.50
N LEU A 52 5.85 -15.46 -11.59
CA LEU A 52 5.86 -16.92 -11.48
C LEU A 52 5.18 -17.45 -10.21
N ASN A 53 5.18 -16.70 -9.11
CA ASN A 53 4.84 -17.16 -7.76
C ASN A 53 3.82 -16.25 -7.05
N ARG A 54 2.65 -16.04 -7.68
CA ARG A 54 1.51 -15.27 -7.15
C ARG A 54 0.54 -16.14 -6.34
#